data_AF-M0E2D2-F1
#
_entry.id   AF-M0E2D2-F1
#
_cell.length_a   1.000
_cell.length_b   1.000
_cell.length_c   1.000
_cell.angle_alpha   90.00
_cell.angle_beta   90.00
_cell.angle_gamma   90.00
#
_symmetry.space_group_name_H-M   'P 1'
#
loop_
_entity.id
_entity.type
_entity.pdbx_description
1 polymer ?
#
loop_
_entity_poly.entity_id
_entity_poly.type
_entity_poly.pdbx_seq_one_letter_code
_entity_poly.pdbx_strand_id
1 'polypeptide(L)' 'MAGLEIPTWDPETALLIGVILFEAFVLYAGYGGLERLVGPYLMDLVVGGDSSAR' A
#
# COMPACT_ATOMS: atom_id res chain seq x y z
N MET A 1 18.52 -2.08 -34.96
CA MET A 1 18.73 -3.01 -33.83
C MET A 1 19.44 -2.25 -32.74
N ALA A 2 18.68 -1.47 -31.98
CA ALA A 2 19.21 -0.47 -31.09
C ALA A 2 18.91 -0.90 -29.67
N GLY A 3 19.93 -1.50 -29.06
CA GLY A 3 20.27 -1.29 -27.66
C GLY A 3 19.09 -1.13 -26.72
N LEU A 4 18.39 -2.24 -26.45
CA LEU A 4 18.11 -2.59 -25.06
C LEU A 4 19.49 -2.86 -24.41
N GLU A 5 20.30 -1.82 -24.27
CA GLU A 5 21.39 -1.81 -23.32
C GLU A 5 20.66 -1.96 -22.00
N ILE A 6 20.64 -3.18 -21.47
CA ILE A 6 20.19 -3.42 -20.11
C ILE A 6 21.11 -2.53 -19.29
N PRO A 7 20.60 -1.44 -18.70
CA PRO A 7 21.45 -0.58 -17.91
C PRO A 7 22.02 -1.47 -16.81
N THR A 8 23.33 -1.67 -16.85
CA THR A 8 24.03 -2.47 -15.85
C THR A 8 24.05 -1.63 -14.59
N TRP A 9 22.98 -1.74 -13.81
CA TRP A 9 22.89 -1.07 -12.53
C TRP A 9 23.91 -1.69 -11.60
N ASP A 10 24.60 -0.84 -10.85
CA ASP A 10 25.39 -1.29 -9.73
C ASP A 10 24.47 -2.11 -8.79
N PRO A 11 24.92 -3.26 -8.25
CA PRO A 11 24.11 -4.11 -7.38
C PRO A 11 23.50 -3.37 -6.18
N GLU A 12 24.19 -2.36 -5.64
CA GLU A 12 23.68 -1.53 -4.54
C GLU A 12 22.47 -0.71 -5.00
N THR A 13 22.55 -0.12 -6.19
CA THR A 13 21.46 0.67 -6.78
C THR A 13 20.24 -0.21 -7.06
N ALA A 14 20.46 -1.41 -7.62
CA ALA A 14 19.39 -2.36 -7.89
C ALA A 14 18.69 -2.81 -6.60
N LEU A 15 19.45 -3.07 -5.52
CA LEU A 15 18.90 -3.40 -4.21
C LEU A 15 18.08 -2.24 -3.64
N LEU A 16 18.60 -1.02 -3.68
CA LEU A 16 17.90 0.16 -3.16
C LEU A 16 16.55 0.37 -3.89
N ILE A 17 16.56 0.30 -5.22
CA ILE A 17 15.32 0.39 -6.01
C ILE A 17 14.36 -0.74 -5.63
N GLY A 18 14.86 -1.97 -5.51
CA GLY A 18 14.06 -3.12 -5.11
C GLY A 18 13.40 -2.94 -3.75
N VAL A 19 14.12 -2.40 -2.76
CA VAL A 19 13.59 -2.11 -1.42
C VAL A 19 12.49 -1.06 -1.50
N ILE A 20 12.71 0.07 -2.20
CA ILE A 20 11.70 1.13 -2.34
C ILE A 20 10.43 0.59 -3.00
N LEU A 21 10.56 -0.21 -4.05
CA LEU A 21 9.41 -0.84 -4.72
C LEU A 21 8.68 -1.81 -3.78
N PHE A 22 9.41 -2.57 -2.98
CA PHE A 22 8.83 -3.46 -1.98
C PHE A 22 8.09 -2.67 -0.88
N GLU A 23 8.66 -1.57 -0.39
CA GLU A 23 8.01 -0.67 0.55
C GLU A 23 6.71 -0.09 -0.04
N ALA A 24 6.74 0.36 -1.29
CA ALA A 24 5.55 0.86 -1.97
C ALA A 24 4.46 -0.22 -2.06
N PHE A 25 4.84 -1.47 -2.36
CA PHE A 25 3.92 -2.61 -2.35
C PHE A 25 3.34 -2.87 -0.95
N VAL A 26 4.19 -2.90 0.07
CA VAL A 26 3.77 -3.10 1.47
C VAL A 26 2.83 -1.98 1.92
N LEU A 27 3.12 -0.74 1.56
CA LEU A 27 2.24 0.40 1.85
C LEU A 27 0.89 0.23 1.16
N TYR A 28 0.88 -0.08 -0.14
CA TYR A 28 -0.36 -0.29 -0.90
C TYR A 28 -1.22 -1.41 -0.30
N ALA A 29 -0.62 -2.58 -0.07
CA ALA A 29 -1.29 -3.71 0.56
C ALA A 29 -1.71 -3.39 2.01
N GLY A 30 -0.85 -2.65 2.73
CA GLY A 30 -1.07 -2.22 4.10
C GLY A 30 -2.27 -1.28 4.23
N TYR A 31 -2.47 -0.35 3.30
CA TYR A 31 -3.66 0.50 3.28
C TYR A 31 -4.94 -0.32 3.07
N GLY A 32 -4.96 -1.26 2.12
CA GLY A 32 -6.11 -2.14 1.93
C GLY A 32 -6.37 -3.07 3.14
N GLY A 33 -5.30 -3.54 3.79
CA GLY A 33 -5.39 -4.31 5.04
C GLY A 33 -5.93 -3.48 6.20
N LEU A 34 -5.44 -2.24 6.35
CA LEU A 34 -5.88 -1.30 7.37
C LEU A 34 -7.36 -0.95 7.19
N GLU A 35 -7.82 -0.72 5.96
CA GLU A 35 -9.23 -0.52 5.64
C GLU A 35 -10.07 -1.72 6.10
N ARG A 36 -9.62 -2.95 5.87
CA ARG A 36 -10.35 -4.15 6.28
C ARG A 36 -10.42 -4.33 7.81
N LEU A 37 -9.38 -3.92 8.53
CA LEU A 37 -9.32 -4.01 9.99
C LEU A 37 -10.08 -2.88 10.69
N VAL A 38 -9.93 -1.65 10.20
CA VAL A 38 -10.44 -0.43 10.84
C VAL A 38 -11.79 0.00 10.25
N GLY A 39 -12.10 -0.41 9.02
CA GLY A 39 -13.36 -0.09 8.33
C GLY A 39 -14.62 -0.48 9.10
N PRO A 40 -14.74 -1.72 9.63
CA PRO A 40 -15.90 -2.11 10.45
C PRO A 40 -16.03 -1.26 11.71
N TYR A 41 -14.92 -1.00 12.40
CA TYR A 41 -14.90 -0.21 13.63
C TYR A 41 -15.30 1.26 13.39
N LEU A 42 -14.81 1.86 12.32
CA LEU A 42 -15.22 3.20 11.91
C LEU A 42 -16.69 3.23 11.47
N MET A 43 -17.16 2.21 10.76
CA MET A 43 -18.56 2.11 10.34
C MET A 43 -19.50 2.00 11.55
N ASP A 44 -19.16 1.20 12.55
CA ASP A 44 -19.93 1.11 13.79
C ASP A 44 -19.96 2.45 14.53
N LEU A 45 -18.86 3.20 14.53
CA LEU A 45 -18.79 4.52 15.17
C LEU A 45 -19.61 5.58 14.41
N VAL A 46 -19.65 5.51 13.07
CA VAL A 46 -20.36 6.47 12.22
C VAL A 46 -21.85 6.14 12.08
N VAL A 47 -22.20 4.86 11.91
CA VAL A 47 -23.58 4.40 11.69
C VAL A 47 -24.28 4.02 12.99
N GLY A 48 -23.56 3.49 13.99
CA GLY A 48 -24.11 3.12 15.30
C GLY A 48 -24.51 4.31 16.20
N GLY A 49 -24.21 5.54 15.77
CA GLY A 49 -24.72 6.77 16.39
C GLY A 49 -26.20 7.06 16.09
N ASP A 50 -26.82 6.36 15.14
CA ASP A 50 -28.21 6.60 14.70
C ASP A 50 -29.25 5.78 15.48
N SER A 51 -28.98 5.47 16.75
CA SER A 51 -30.02 5.01 17.69
C SER A 51 -31.05 6.12 18.04
N SER A 52 -30.98 7.27 17.35
CA SER A 52 -31.85 8.44 17.52
C SER A 52 -32.63 8.83 16.26
N ALA A 53 -32.78 7.94 15.26
CA ALA A 53 -33.78 8.09 14.21
C ALA A 53 -34.92 7.09 14.45
N ARG A 54 -35.87 7.53 15.26
CA ARG A 54 -37.12 6.84 15.60
C ARG A 54 -38.13 6.92 14.47
#